data_AF-A0A819EDH5-F1
#
_entry.id   AF-A0A819EDH5-F1
#
_cell.length_a   1.000
_cell.length_b   1.000
_cell.length_c   1.000
_cell.angle_alpha   90.00
_cell.angle_beta   90.00
_cell.angle_gamma   90.00
#
_symmetry.space_group_name_H-M   'P 1'
#
loop_
_entity.id
_entity.type
_entity.pdbx_description
1 polymer ?
#
loop_
_entity_poly.entity_id
_entity_poly.type
_entity_poly.pdbx_seq_one_letter_code
_entity_poly.pdbx_strand_id
1 'polypeptide(L)'
;MILLDVILNLCLRSNGDLNSLSSDDRSILLLKSADSVLCLSGIFILRQSQLNICRSFLNVLHTKYGEQCLSYTIHATKLIDPNFVLTNIALSLLLFSTNICVFSSKLQEEHVDANRIFRIQNRYAEITWTYLLYRYDHHDVVWKFVNFIQCLLVVIQT
;
A
#
# COMPACT_ATOMS: atom_id res chain seq x y z
N MET A 1 -12.99 20.90 -2.74
CA MET A 1 -12.30 19.97 -1.83
C MET A 1 -13.01 18.62 -1.72
N ILE A 2 -14.32 18.55 -1.44
CA ILE A 2 -15.06 17.28 -1.22
C ILE A 2 -15.24 16.44 -2.50
N LEU A 3 -15.41 17.06 -3.67
CA LEU A 3 -15.77 16.35 -4.90
C LEU A 3 -14.67 15.41 -5.42
N LEU A 4 -13.40 15.82 -5.34
CA LEU A 4 -12.28 14.99 -5.80
C LEU A 4 -12.08 13.80 -4.85
N ASP A 5 -12.19 14.01 -3.54
CA ASP A 5 -12.11 12.94 -2.53
C ASP A 5 -13.24 11.91 -2.72
N VAL A 6 -14.45 12.35 -3.10
CA VAL A 6 -15.59 11.48 -3.39
C VAL A 6 -15.38 10.72 -4.71
N ILE A 7 -14.92 11.38 -5.77
CA ILE A 7 -14.64 10.75 -7.06
C ILE A 7 -13.51 9.72 -6.93
N LEU A 8 -12.44 10.04 -6.20
CA LEU A 8 -11.35 9.10 -5.96
C LEU A 8 -11.82 7.89 -5.15
N ASN A 9 -12.63 8.12 -4.11
CA ASN A 9 -13.22 7.02 -3.34
C ASN A 9 -14.13 6.14 -4.20
N LEU A 10 -14.90 6.72 -5.12
CA LEU A 10 -15.74 5.95 -6.05
C LEU A 10 -14.90 5.13 -7.03
N CYS A 11 -13.81 5.69 -7.56
CA CYS A 11 -12.85 4.96 -8.40
C CYS A 11 -12.22 3.79 -7.63
N LEU A 12 -11.71 4.04 -6.42
CA LEU A 12 -11.07 3.05 -5.56
C LEU A 12 -12.05 1.95 -5.10
N ARG A 13 -13.31 2.28 -4.83
CA ARG A 13 -14.32 1.32 -4.33
C ARG A 13 -14.92 0.42 -5.40
N SER A 14 -14.84 0.80 -6.67
CA SER A 14 -15.53 0.05 -7.73
C SER A 14 -14.95 -1.35 -7.97
N ASN A 15 -13.75 -1.65 -7.45
CA ASN A 15 -12.96 -2.86 -7.79
C ASN A 15 -12.89 -3.12 -9.31
N GLY A 16 -13.18 -2.11 -10.14
CA GLY A 16 -13.36 -2.27 -11.58
C GLY A 16 -12.09 -2.78 -12.23
N ASP A 17 -10.94 -2.25 -11.81
CA ASP A 17 -9.63 -2.66 -12.32
C ASP A 17 -9.32 -4.13 -11.97
N LEU A 18 -9.60 -4.56 -10.73
CA LEU A 18 -9.43 -5.95 -10.30
C LEU A 18 -10.38 -6.87 -11.06
N ASN A 19 -11.66 -6.51 -11.15
CA ASN A 19 -12.70 -7.26 -11.88
C ASN A 19 -12.45 -7.34 -13.39
N SER A 20 -11.60 -6.46 -13.91
CA SER A 20 -11.21 -6.46 -15.31
C SER A 20 -10.26 -7.62 -15.64
N LEU A 21 -9.52 -8.14 -14.64
CA LEU A 21 -8.58 -9.25 -14.79
C LEU A 21 -9.28 -10.61 -14.82
N SER A 22 -8.57 -11.63 -15.31
CA SER A 22 -9.06 -13.01 -15.29
C SER A 22 -9.24 -13.52 -13.85
N SER A 23 -9.98 -14.62 -13.68
CA SER A 23 -10.15 -15.21 -12.34
C SER A 23 -8.83 -15.66 -11.72
N ASP A 24 -7.93 -16.18 -12.56
CA ASP A 24 -6.64 -16.72 -12.13
C ASP A 24 -5.70 -15.58 -11.76
N ASP A 25 -5.62 -14.54 -12.59
CA ASP A 25 -4.84 -13.32 -12.30
C ASP A 25 -5.26 -12.67 -10.99
N ARG A 26 -6.58 -12.55 -10.75
CA ARG A 26 -7.11 -11.99 -9.50
C ARG A 26 -6.68 -12.84 -8.29
N SER A 27 -6.78 -14.16 -8.41
CA SER A 27 -6.44 -15.08 -7.32
C SER A 27 -4.94 -15.01 -7.00
N ILE A 28 -4.10 -14.99 -8.03
CA ILE A 28 -2.65 -14.86 -7.91
C ILE A 28 -2.28 -13.50 -7.28
N LEU A 29 -2.87 -12.41 -7.75
CA LEU A 29 -2.66 -11.06 -7.19
C LEU A 29 -3.06 -10.99 -5.72
N LEU A 30 -4.24 -11.46 -5.37
CA LEU A 30 -4.74 -11.44 -4.00
C LEU A 30 -3.86 -12.28 -3.08
N LEU A 31 -3.52 -13.51 -3.48
CA LEU A 31 -2.68 -14.40 -2.68
C LEU A 31 -1.31 -13.76 -2.39
N LYS A 32 -0.69 -13.18 -3.40
CA LYS A 32 0.68 -12.66 -3.27
C LYS A 32 0.74 -11.30 -2.58
N SER A 33 -0.31 -10.48 -2.69
CA SER A 33 -0.35 -9.15 -2.07
C SER A 33 -0.96 -9.14 -0.68
N ALA A 34 -1.63 -10.23 -0.25
CA ALA A 34 -2.33 -10.31 1.02
C ALA A 34 -1.46 -9.89 2.21
N ASP A 35 -0.23 -10.40 2.29
CA ASP A 35 0.68 -10.10 3.40
C ASP A 35 1.07 -8.62 3.41
N SER A 36 1.46 -8.05 2.28
CA SER A 36 1.80 -6.62 2.18
C SER A 36 0.61 -5.70 2.49
N VAL A 37 -0.59 -6.08 2.04
CA VAL A 37 -1.85 -5.37 2.32
C VAL A 37 -2.17 -5.42 3.81
N LEU A 38 -2.02 -6.58 4.45
CA LEU A 38 -2.23 -6.75 5.88
C LEU A 38 -1.19 -5.96 6.70
N CYS A 39 0.08 -6.01 6.31
CA CYS A 39 1.15 -5.25 6.95
C CYS A 39 0.89 -3.74 6.89
N LEU A 40 0.60 -3.19 5.70
CA LEU A 40 0.31 -1.76 5.56
C LEU A 40 -0.95 -1.36 6.35
N SER A 41 -1.99 -2.20 6.34
CA SER A 41 -3.21 -1.97 7.11
C SER A 41 -2.93 -1.96 8.62
N GLY A 42 -2.11 -2.88 9.11
CA GLY A 42 -1.65 -2.92 10.50
C GLY A 42 -0.88 -1.67 10.88
N ILE A 43 0.08 -1.25 10.06
CA ILE A 43 0.86 -0.02 10.27
C ILE A 43 -0.05 1.21 10.33
N PHE A 44 -1.05 1.29 9.44
CA PHE A 44 -2.03 2.38 9.45
C PHE A 44 -2.84 2.39 10.75
N ILE A 45 -3.37 1.24 11.17
CA ILE A 45 -4.14 1.13 12.42
C ILE A 45 -3.27 1.51 13.62
N LEU A 46 -2.02 1.03 13.67
CA LEU A 46 -1.08 1.37 14.75
C LEU A 46 -0.82 2.87 14.86
N ARG A 47 -0.66 3.56 13.71
CA ARG A 47 -0.50 5.01 13.68
C ARG A 47 -1.78 5.72 14.13
N GLN A 48 -2.94 5.36 13.59
CA GLN A 48 -4.22 6.04 13.89
C GLN A 48 -4.64 5.86 15.35
N SER A 49 -4.44 4.67 15.90
CA SER A 49 -4.74 4.35 17.29
C SER A 49 -3.69 4.86 18.29
N GLN A 50 -2.56 5.42 17.80
CA GLN A 50 -1.41 5.80 18.61
C GLN A 50 -0.84 4.65 19.46
N LEU A 51 -1.07 3.40 19.07
CA LEU A 51 -0.50 2.24 19.77
C LEU A 51 1.03 2.21 19.66
N ASN A 52 1.59 2.86 18.64
CA ASN A 52 3.03 3.00 18.43
C ASN A 52 3.75 3.87 19.49
N ILE A 53 3.03 4.59 20.36
CA ILE A 53 3.61 5.30 21.52
C ILE A 53 3.27 4.63 22.86
N CYS A 54 2.44 3.59 22.85
CA CYS A 54 2.06 2.85 24.05
C CYS A 54 3.16 1.86 24.44
N ARG A 55 3.94 2.18 25.49
CA ARG A 55 5.07 1.35 25.95
C ARG A 55 4.69 -0.09 26.26
N SER A 56 3.56 -0.32 26.92
CA SER A 56 3.09 -1.69 27.23
C SER A 56 2.83 -2.50 25.97
N PHE A 57 2.25 -1.87 24.95
CA PHE A 57 2.01 -2.51 23.66
C PHE A 57 3.33 -2.81 22.93
N LEU A 58 4.26 -1.84 22.87
CA LEU A 58 5.58 -2.03 22.26
C LEU A 58 6.39 -3.14 22.96
N ASN A 59 6.30 -3.25 24.29
CA ASN A 59 6.96 -4.33 25.04
C ASN A 59 6.41 -5.71 24.67
N VAL A 60 5.10 -5.83 24.46
CA VAL A 60 4.48 -7.09 24.00
C VAL A 60 4.94 -7.42 22.58
N LEU A 61 4.96 -6.44 21.68
CA LEU A 61 5.47 -6.64 20.32
C LEU A 61 6.94 -7.04 20.31
N HIS A 62 7.79 -6.36 21.09
CA HIS A 62 9.20 -6.71 21.26
C HIS A 62 9.36 -8.17 21.70
N THR A 63 8.60 -8.58 22.72
CA THR A 63 8.69 -9.94 23.28
C THR A 63 8.23 -11.01 22.28
N LYS A 64 7.22 -10.71 21.45
CA LYS A 64 6.66 -11.68 20.50
C LYS A 64 7.42 -11.76 19.17
N TYR A 65 7.87 -10.62 18.65
CA TYR A 65 8.39 -10.51 17.29
C TYR A 65 9.86 -10.06 17.22
N GLY A 66 10.45 -9.69 18.35
CA GLY A 66 11.84 -9.24 18.45
C GLY A 66 12.05 -7.77 18.05
N GLU A 67 13.25 -7.28 18.36
CA GLU A 67 13.64 -5.87 18.19
C GLU A 67 13.63 -5.41 16.73
N GLN A 68 14.06 -6.27 15.80
CA GLN A 68 14.12 -5.91 14.38
C GLN A 68 12.73 -5.60 13.82
N CYS A 69 11.75 -6.50 14.06
CA CYS A 69 10.38 -6.33 13.59
C CYS A 69 9.71 -5.11 14.24
N LEU A 70 9.98 -4.88 15.53
CA LEU A 70 9.51 -3.70 16.23
C LEU A 70 10.09 -2.41 15.62
N SER A 71 11.40 -2.37 15.35
CA SER A 71 12.07 -1.22 14.75
C SER A 71 11.51 -0.88 13.37
N TYR A 72 11.33 -1.88 12.49
CA TYR A 72 10.70 -1.68 11.19
C TYR A 72 9.26 -1.18 11.30
N THR A 73 8.48 -1.75 12.21
CA THR A 73 7.08 -1.34 12.45
C THR A 73 7.02 0.11 12.91
N ILE A 74 7.83 0.49 13.91
CA ILE A 74 7.89 1.87 14.41
C ILE A 74 8.33 2.82 13.29
N HIS A 75 9.34 2.46 12.51
CA HIS A 75 9.80 3.27 11.39
C HIS A 75 8.69 3.48 10.36
N ALA A 76 8.00 2.41 9.93
CA ALA A 76 6.91 2.48 8.98
C ALA A 76 5.74 3.34 9.50
N THR A 77 5.40 3.27 10.80
CA THR A 77 4.34 4.11 11.38
C THR A 77 4.66 5.60 11.32
N LYS A 78 5.95 6.00 11.26
CA LYS A 78 6.35 7.41 11.09
C LYS A 78 6.20 7.88 9.65
N LEU A 79 6.41 6.98 8.69
CA LEU A 79 6.37 7.28 7.25
C LEU A 79 4.95 7.31 6.68
N ILE A 80 4.06 6.42 7.13
CA ILE A 80 2.71 6.31 6.57
C ILE A 80 1.91 7.60 6.78
N ASP A 81 1.20 8.06 5.75
CA ASP A 81 0.40 9.29 5.86
C ASP A 81 -0.88 9.03 6.71
N PRO A 82 -1.29 9.96 7.59
CA PRO A 82 -2.54 9.81 8.34
C PRO A 82 -3.79 9.96 7.44
N ASN A 83 -3.65 10.49 6.22
CA ASN A 83 -4.75 10.62 5.29
C ASN A 83 -5.19 9.25 4.75
N PHE A 84 -6.41 8.86 5.10
CA PHE A 84 -7.01 7.59 4.69
C PHE A 84 -7.07 7.39 3.17
N VAL A 85 -7.23 8.46 2.38
CA VAL A 85 -7.25 8.37 0.91
C VAL A 85 -5.88 7.94 0.39
N LEU A 86 -4.79 8.51 0.91
CA LEU A 86 -3.44 8.11 0.52
C LEU A 86 -3.16 6.65 0.90
N THR A 87 -3.62 6.21 2.07
CA THR A 87 -3.48 4.80 2.47
C THR A 87 -4.22 3.87 1.52
N ASN A 88 -5.44 4.20 1.08
CA ASN A 88 -6.15 3.38 0.11
C ASN A 88 -5.43 3.30 -1.24
N ILE A 89 -4.87 4.42 -1.70
CA ILE A 89 -4.07 4.42 -2.94
C ILE A 89 -2.80 3.57 -2.77
N ALA A 90 -2.14 3.63 -1.60
CA ALA A 90 -0.99 2.78 -1.28
C ALA A 90 -1.36 1.29 -1.32
N LEU A 91 -2.51 0.91 -0.75
CA LEU A 91 -3.01 -0.47 -0.80
C LEU A 91 -3.26 -0.91 -2.24
N SER A 92 -3.86 -0.06 -3.08
CA SER A 92 -4.05 -0.36 -4.50
C SER A 92 -2.71 -0.51 -5.24
N LEU A 93 -1.73 0.35 -4.97
CA LEU A 93 -0.39 0.23 -5.56
C LEU A 93 0.35 -1.04 -5.12
N LEU A 94 0.20 -1.48 -3.87
CA LEU A 94 0.77 -2.74 -3.39
C LEU A 94 0.06 -3.94 -4.03
N LEU A 95 -1.27 -3.91 -4.10
CA LEU A 95 -2.06 -4.97 -4.73
C LEU A 95 -1.59 -5.24 -6.17
N PHE A 96 -1.31 -4.18 -6.94
CA PHE A 96 -0.86 -4.28 -8.33
C PHE A 96 0.66 -4.20 -8.50
N SER A 97 1.45 -4.30 -7.42
CA SER A 97 2.91 -4.22 -7.51
C SER A 97 3.49 -5.46 -8.20
N THR A 98 4.26 -5.23 -9.27
CA THR A 98 4.83 -6.30 -10.09
C THR A 98 5.95 -7.10 -9.41
N ASN A 99 6.61 -6.54 -8.38
CA ASN A 99 7.54 -7.30 -7.53
C ASN A 99 6.87 -8.47 -6.81
N ILE A 100 5.57 -8.36 -6.53
CA ILE A 100 4.76 -9.41 -5.92
C ILE A 100 4.32 -10.41 -7.01
N CYS A 101 3.95 -9.91 -8.20
CA CYS A 101 3.38 -10.72 -9.30
C CYS A 101 4.38 -11.63 -10.02
N VAL A 102 5.66 -11.25 -10.16
CA VAL A 102 6.61 -11.92 -11.07
C VAL A 102 7.30 -13.16 -10.47
N PHE A 103 7.40 -13.29 -9.13
CA PHE A 103 8.19 -14.35 -8.48
C PHE A 103 7.45 -15.67 -8.18
N SER A 104 6.49 -16.10 -9.02
CA SER A 104 5.98 -17.49 -8.89
C SER A 104 6.77 -18.42 -9.81
N SER A 105 7.80 -19.07 -9.29
CA SER A 105 8.54 -20.12 -10.01
C SER A 105 7.72 -21.41 -10.23
N LYS A 106 6.54 -21.54 -9.60
CA LYS A 106 5.65 -22.71 -9.70
C LYS A 106 4.51 -22.57 -10.73
N LEU A 107 4.33 -21.39 -11.32
CA LEU A 107 3.26 -21.11 -12.30
C LEU A 107 3.87 -20.76 -13.67
N GLN A 108 4.79 -21.60 -14.16
CA GLN A 108 5.34 -21.46 -15.51
C GLN A 108 4.30 -21.68 -16.62
N GLU A 109 3.05 -22.05 -16.31
CA GLU A 109 2.02 -22.34 -17.30
C GLU A 109 0.92 -21.27 -17.42
N GLU A 110 0.73 -20.38 -16.44
CA GLU A 110 -0.33 -19.36 -16.50
C GLU A 110 0.26 -17.96 -16.75
N HIS A 111 0.06 -17.47 -17.97
CA HIS A 111 0.48 -16.15 -18.40
C HIS A 111 -0.31 -15.07 -17.67
N VAL A 112 0.19 -14.60 -16.53
CA VAL A 112 -0.32 -13.39 -15.91
C VAL A 112 -0.18 -12.23 -16.91
N ASP A 113 -1.27 -11.50 -17.20
CA ASP A 113 -1.26 -10.34 -18.10
C ASP A 113 -0.53 -9.16 -17.43
N ALA A 114 0.80 -9.27 -17.39
CA ALA A 114 1.67 -8.30 -16.75
C ALA A 114 1.50 -6.90 -17.35
N ASN A 115 1.29 -6.80 -18.67
CA ASN A 115 1.08 -5.52 -19.35
C ASN A 115 -0.16 -4.79 -18.80
N ARG A 116 -1.25 -5.53 -18.57
CA ARG A 116 -2.46 -4.96 -18.01
C ARG A 116 -2.30 -4.57 -16.55
N ILE A 117 -1.64 -5.40 -15.75
CA ILE A 117 -1.32 -5.09 -14.34
C ILE A 117 -0.45 -3.82 -14.26
N PHE A 118 0.61 -3.72 -15.08
CA PHE A 118 1.46 -2.53 -15.17
C PHE A 118 0.67 -1.27 -15.55
N ARG A 119 -0.28 -1.37 -16.50
CA ARG A 119 -1.14 -0.24 -16.86
C ARG A 119 -2.01 0.22 -15.69
N ILE A 120 -2.59 -0.73 -14.94
CA ILE A 120 -3.37 -0.43 -13.74
C ILE A 120 -2.48 0.24 -12.69
N GLN A 121 -1.29 -0.31 -12.42
CA GLN A 121 -0.33 0.25 -11.47
C GLN A 121 0.07 1.69 -11.84
N ASN A 122 0.41 1.95 -13.11
CA ASN A 122 0.76 3.29 -13.60
C ASN A 122 -0.38 4.28 -13.40
N ARG A 123 -1.62 3.87 -13.66
CA ARG A 123 -2.80 4.70 -13.41
C ARG A 123 -2.91 5.08 -11.92
N TYR A 124 -2.69 4.15 -11.00
CA TYR A 124 -2.66 4.47 -9.57
C TYR A 124 -1.50 5.38 -9.18
N ALA A 125 -0.34 5.25 -9.82
CA ALA A 125 0.79 6.15 -9.60
C ALA A 125 0.47 7.59 -10.05
N GLU A 126 -0.15 7.75 -11.23
CA GLU A 126 -0.62 9.04 -11.75
C GLU A 126 -1.69 9.66 -10.83
N ILE A 127 -2.63 8.85 -10.35
CA ILE A 127 -3.64 9.27 -9.37
C ILE A 127 -2.97 9.75 -8.08
N THR A 128 -1.98 9.01 -7.57
CA THR A 128 -1.22 9.38 -6.36
C THR A 128 -0.60 10.76 -6.55
N TRP A 129 0.12 10.95 -7.65
CA TRP A 129 0.82 12.21 -7.93
C TRP A 129 -0.16 13.38 -8.07
N THR A 130 -1.23 13.19 -8.83
CA THR A 130 -2.27 14.21 -9.05
C THR A 130 -2.96 14.57 -7.74
N TYR A 131 -3.27 13.58 -6.90
CA TYR A 131 -3.90 13.79 -5.60
C TYR A 131 -2.98 14.58 -4.65
N LEU A 132 -1.68 14.26 -4.63
CA LEU A 132 -0.73 15.00 -3.81
C LEU A 132 -0.65 16.47 -4.24
N LEU A 133 -0.47 16.73 -5.54
CA LEU A 133 -0.44 18.09 -6.09
C LEU A 133 -1.74 18.87 -5.84
N TYR A 134 -2.88 18.19 -5.82
CA TYR A 134 -4.17 18.81 -5.50
C TYR A 134 -4.29 19.18 -4.02
N ARG A 135 -3.74 18.35 -3.12
CA ARG A 135 -4.03 18.42 -1.69
C ARG A 135 -3.00 19.22 -0.88
N TYR A 136 -1.76 19.29 -1.35
CA TYR A 136 -0.64 19.85 -0.61
C TYR A 136 0.10 20.90 -1.43
N ASP A 137 0.79 21.80 -0.74
CA ASP A 137 1.67 22.77 -1.39
C ASP A 137 2.88 22.07 -2.02
N HIS A 138 3.45 22.68 -3.07
CA HIS A 138 4.51 22.07 -3.88
C HIS A 138 5.68 21.49 -3.07
N HIS A 139 6.13 22.19 -2.03
CA HIS A 139 7.23 21.70 -1.17
C HIS A 139 6.82 20.47 -0.35
N ASP A 140 5.59 20.44 0.15
CA ASP A 140 5.06 19.32 0.95
C ASP A 140 4.77 18.10 0.09
N VAL A 141 4.35 18.29 -1.17
CA VAL A 141 4.11 17.20 -2.13
C VAL A 141 5.31 16.29 -2.28
N VAL A 142 6.51 16.87 -2.45
CA VAL A 142 7.73 16.09 -2.66
C VAL A 142 8.05 15.25 -1.42
N TRP A 143 8.00 15.84 -0.23
CA TRP A 143 8.25 15.12 1.03
C TRP A 143 7.21 14.04 1.29
N LYS A 144 5.93 14.32 1.02
CA LYS A 144 4.85 13.36 1.14
C LYS A 144 5.03 12.19 0.18
N PHE A 145 5.41 12.46 -1.07
CA PHE A 145 5.69 11.42 -2.06
C PHE A 145 6.88 10.54 -1.66
N VAL A 146 7.98 11.14 -1.20
CA VAL A 146 9.16 10.39 -0.75
C VAL A 146 8.82 9.48 0.44
N ASN A 147 8.15 10.02 1.46
CA ASN A 147 7.74 9.23 2.63
C ASN A 147 6.77 8.11 2.25
N PHE A 148 5.87 8.38 1.30
CA PHE A 148 4.94 7.40 0.76
C PHE A 148 5.67 6.23 0.09
N ILE A 149 6.62 6.51 -0.81
CA ILE A 149 7.42 5.47 -1.47
C ILE A 149 8.29 4.71 -0.47
N GLN A 150 8.93 5.40 0.48
CA GLN A 150 9.71 4.75 1.53
C GLN A 150 8.85 3.82 2.39
N CYS A 151 7.63 4.23 2.73
CA CYS A 151 6.69 3.38 3.46
C CYS A 151 6.36 2.10 2.68
N LEU A 152 6.11 2.21 1.37
CA LEU A 152 5.85 1.06 0.51
C LEU A 152 7.06 0.10 0.44
N LEU A 153 8.27 0.64 0.34
CA LEU A 153 9.50 -0.17 0.29
C LEU A 153 9.73 -0.94 1.59
N VAL A 154 9.50 -0.32 2.74
CA VAL A 154 9.60 -1.00 4.04
C VAL A 154 8.62 -2.17 4.11
N VAL A 155 7.37 -1.97 3.66
CA VAL A 155 6.33 -3.02 3.67
C VAL A 155 6.64 -4.17 2.71
N ILE A 156 7.30 -3.91 1.59
CA ILE A 156 7.70 -4.96 0.62
C ILE A 156 8.90 -5.77 1.14
N GLN A 157 9.73 -5.20 2.02
CA GLN A 157 10.95 -5.84 2.53
C GLN A 157 10.74 -6.64 3.83
N THR A 158 9.67 -6.37 4.58
CA THR A 158 9.22 -7.16 5.74
C THR A 158 8.40 -8.37 5.33
#